data_AF-H2ET79-F1
#
_entry.id   AF-H2ET79-F1
#
_cell.length_a   1.000
_cell.length_b   1.000
_cell.length_c   1.000
_cell.angle_alpha   90.00
_cell.angle_beta   90.00
_cell.angle_gamma   90.00
#
_symmetry.space_group_name_H-M   'P 1'
#
loop_
_entity.id
_entity.type
_entity.pdbx_description
1 polymer ?
#
loop_
_entity_poly.entity_id
_entity_poly.type
_entity_poly.pdbx_seq_one_letter_code
_entity_poly.pdbx_strand_id
1 'polypeptide(L)'
;NLRHLSLMWNCLPDRLKEQRWPSCSMKFDPDAFSGLKNLTSLQLAGNSLKTIPPLPKQLEVLGLEFNNIFNIVTPLGTPLLKQLLLSKNCFYANPCYQSYFIDANVFQNLPELLNLTLSYNNVTTVPPHLPLSLESLDLGENKITHINKESFSNMKHLRHLNLGWNCQRCDHASEPCFPCPNNQSLNLHQDAFLDQRDSLISLSLRGNSLHMLPQHLFARLRKLQE
;
A
#
# COMPACT_ATOMS: atom_id res chain seq x y z
N ASN A 1 -9.70 6.21 -28.25
CA ASN A 1 -8.24 5.98 -28.41
C ASN A 1 -7.39 6.42 -27.23
N LEU A 2 -7.92 7.14 -26.23
CA LEU A 2 -7.15 7.51 -25.04
C LEU A 2 -6.66 6.27 -24.29
N ARG A 3 -5.35 6.21 -24.00
CA ARG A 3 -4.71 5.12 -23.23
C ARG A 3 -4.28 5.56 -21.84
N HIS A 4 -3.91 6.82 -21.67
CA HIS A 4 -3.45 7.38 -20.42
C HIS A 4 -4.30 8.60 -20.09
N LEU A 5 -4.83 8.66 -18.87
CA LEU A 5 -5.56 9.80 -18.36
C LEU A 5 -4.99 10.17 -17.00
N SER A 6 -4.57 11.43 -16.88
CA SER A 6 -4.16 12.00 -15.60
C SER A 6 -5.14 13.08 -15.19
N LEU A 7 -5.69 12.92 -13.99
CA LEU A 7 -6.51 13.91 -13.30
C LEU A 7 -5.85 14.28 -11.97
N MET A 8 -4.53 14.12 -11.84
CA MET A 8 -3.86 14.34 -10.57
C MET A 8 -3.96 15.80 -10.11
N TRP A 9 -3.96 16.00 -8.79
CA TRP A 9 -3.82 17.29 -8.13
C TRP A 9 -4.88 18.33 -8.48
N ASN A 10 -6.05 17.90 -8.97
CA ASN A 10 -7.17 18.81 -9.21
C ASN A 10 -7.89 19.19 -7.91
N CYS A 11 -7.78 18.37 -6.87
CA CYS A 11 -8.46 18.60 -5.61
C CYS A 11 -7.64 18.07 -4.43
N LEU A 12 -6.61 18.80 -4.04
CA LEU A 12 -5.70 18.40 -2.96
C LEU A 12 -6.44 18.29 -1.60
N PRO A 13 -6.16 17.24 -0.78
CA PRO A 13 -6.73 17.11 0.56
C PRO A 13 -6.52 18.36 1.41
N ASP A 14 -7.55 18.71 2.20
CA ASP A 14 -7.61 19.98 2.94
C ASP A 14 -6.42 20.20 3.88
N ARG A 15 -5.87 19.12 4.45
CA ARG A 15 -4.71 19.19 5.35
C ARG A 15 -3.37 19.42 4.65
N LEU A 16 -3.33 19.17 3.34
CA LEU A 16 -2.13 19.30 2.52
C LEU A 16 -2.08 20.61 1.73
N LYS A 17 -3.16 21.42 1.75
CA LYS A 17 -3.23 22.69 1.03
C LYS A 17 -3.22 23.90 1.96
N GLU A 18 -2.80 25.04 1.43
CA GLU A 18 -2.84 26.30 2.17
C GLU A 18 -4.29 26.72 2.48
N GLN A 19 -4.52 27.35 3.63
CA GLN A 19 -5.85 27.71 4.13
C GLN A 19 -6.67 28.62 3.21
N ARG A 20 -6.02 29.34 2.28
CA ARG A 20 -6.69 30.20 1.31
C ARG A 20 -7.51 29.43 0.26
N TRP A 21 -7.23 28.14 0.06
CA TRP A 21 -7.89 27.32 -0.95
C TRP A 21 -9.14 26.65 -0.39
N PRO A 22 -10.28 26.70 -1.10
CA PRO A 22 -11.53 26.11 -0.61
C PRO A 22 -11.44 24.59 -0.50
N SER A 23 -12.18 24.00 0.45
CA SER A 23 -12.39 22.56 0.53
C SER A 23 -12.96 22.00 -0.77
N CYS A 24 -12.51 20.82 -1.17
CA CYS A 24 -12.99 20.19 -2.39
C CYS A 24 -13.01 18.66 -2.21
N SER A 25 -13.80 17.98 -3.04
CA SER A 25 -13.75 16.53 -3.20
C SER A 25 -14.14 16.20 -4.64
N MET A 26 -13.24 15.57 -5.39
CA MET A 26 -13.55 15.15 -6.76
C MET A 26 -14.63 14.07 -6.74
N LYS A 27 -15.62 14.20 -7.62
CA LYS A 27 -16.72 13.25 -7.77
C LYS A 27 -16.74 12.73 -9.20
N PHE A 28 -17.14 11.49 -9.35
CA PHE A 28 -17.30 10.82 -10.64
C PHE A 28 -18.71 10.29 -10.76
N ASP A 29 -19.35 10.56 -11.89
CA ASP A 29 -20.56 9.82 -12.26
C ASP A 29 -20.22 8.33 -12.45
N PRO A 30 -21.18 7.41 -12.22
CA PRO A 30 -20.93 5.97 -12.35
C PRO A 30 -20.34 5.55 -13.69
N ASP A 31 -20.72 6.28 -14.75
CA ASP A 31 -20.32 6.01 -16.13
C ASP A 31 -19.17 6.91 -16.63
N ALA A 32 -18.52 7.68 -15.74
CA ALA A 32 -17.51 8.68 -16.12
C ALA A 32 -16.37 8.14 -17.00
N PHE A 33 -16.02 6.85 -16.86
CA PHE A 33 -14.96 6.20 -17.65
C PHE A 33 -15.48 5.12 -18.62
N SER A 34 -16.79 4.92 -18.71
CA SER A 34 -17.42 3.84 -19.50
C SER A 34 -17.05 3.88 -20.99
N GLY A 35 -16.92 5.08 -21.57
CA GLY A 35 -16.54 5.28 -22.97
C GLY A 35 -15.05 5.07 -23.27
N LEU A 36 -14.19 4.98 -22.24
CA LEU A 36 -12.73 4.94 -22.39
C LEU A 36 -12.19 3.52 -22.61
N LYS A 37 -12.69 2.84 -23.65
CA LYS A 37 -12.42 1.41 -23.95
C LYS A 37 -10.95 1.01 -24.10
N ASN A 38 -10.04 1.97 -24.34
CA ASN A 38 -8.61 1.71 -24.52
C ASN A 38 -7.75 2.24 -23.36
N LEU A 39 -8.36 2.74 -22.28
CA LEU A 39 -7.65 3.31 -21.15
C LEU A 39 -6.92 2.22 -20.37
N THR A 40 -5.60 2.32 -20.31
CA THR A 40 -4.70 1.40 -19.60
C THR A 40 -4.08 2.03 -18.37
N SER A 41 -4.00 3.37 -18.31
CA SER A 41 -3.46 4.07 -17.14
C SER A 41 -4.36 5.22 -16.72
N LEU A 42 -4.69 5.25 -15.43
CA LEU A 42 -5.52 6.27 -14.81
C LEU A 42 -4.82 6.78 -13.54
N GLN A 43 -4.49 8.07 -13.54
CA GLN A 43 -3.82 8.73 -12.42
C GLN A 43 -4.79 9.68 -11.71
N LEU A 44 -5.16 9.34 -10.48
CA LEU A 44 -6.14 10.07 -9.65
C LEU A 44 -5.52 10.59 -8.35
N ALA A 45 -4.20 10.68 -8.26
CA ALA A 45 -3.52 11.15 -7.06
C ALA A 45 -3.94 12.60 -6.69
N GLY A 46 -4.06 12.91 -5.40
CA GLY A 46 -4.29 14.29 -4.96
C GLY A 46 -5.67 14.86 -5.32
N ASN A 47 -6.73 14.06 -5.22
CA ASN A 47 -8.11 14.43 -5.58
C ASN A 47 -9.12 14.38 -4.43
N SER A 48 -8.62 14.25 -3.20
CA SER A 48 -9.44 14.18 -1.97
C SER A 48 -10.49 13.06 -1.99
N LEU A 49 -10.26 12.02 -2.79
CA LEU A 49 -11.20 10.90 -2.94
C LEU A 49 -11.38 10.17 -1.62
N LYS A 50 -12.62 9.86 -1.25
CA LYS A 50 -12.95 9.04 -0.07
C LYS A 50 -13.16 7.57 -0.42
N THR A 51 -13.50 7.30 -1.68
CA THR A 51 -13.76 5.97 -2.23
C THR A 51 -13.11 5.85 -3.60
N ILE A 52 -12.81 4.62 -4.01
CA ILE A 52 -12.34 4.34 -5.37
C ILE A 52 -13.55 4.46 -6.32
N PRO A 53 -13.47 5.26 -7.40
CA PRO A 53 -14.57 5.36 -8.36
C PRO A 53 -14.69 4.09 -9.20
N PRO A 54 -15.81 3.87 -9.93
CA PRO A 54 -15.92 2.77 -10.88
C PRO A 54 -14.79 2.80 -11.91
N LEU A 55 -14.16 1.65 -12.17
CA LEU A 55 -12.95 1.56 -13.00
C LEU A 55 -13.22 0.79 -14.31
N PRO A 56 -12.56 1.16 -15.43
CA PRO A 56 -12.57 0.34 -16.64
C PRO A 56 -11.85 -0.99 -16.42
N LYS A 57 -12.43 -2.10 -16.91
CA LYS A 57 -11.88 -3.45 -16.69
C LYS A 57 -10.49 -3.68 -17.28
N GLN A 58 -10.15 -2.96 -18.34
CA GLN A 58 -8.89 -3.06 -19.08
C GLN A 58 -7.74 -2.24 -18.50
N LEU A 59 -7.95 -1.61 -17.33
CA LEU A 59 -6.94 -0.78 -16.69
C LEU A 59 -5.74 -1.63 -16.24
N GLU A 60 -4.53 -1.17 -16.54
CA GLU A 60 -3.26 -1.81 -16.17
C GLU A 60 -2.54 -1.06 -15.04
N VAL A 61 -2.72 0.25 -14.94
CA VAL A 61 -2.07 1.11 -13.94
C VAL A 61 -3.09 2.06 -13.32
N LEU A 62 -3.18 2.05 -11.99
CA LEU A 62 -4.05 2.94 -11.21
C LEU A 62 -3.25 3.66 -10.13
N GLY A 63 -3.21 4.98 -10.20
CA GLY A 63 -2.65 5.85 -9.16
C GLY A 63 -3.76 6.49 -8.32
N LEU A 64 -3.69 6.32 -7.00
CA LEU A 64 -4.65 6.80 -6.00
C LEU A 64 -3.94 7.45 -4.81
N GLU A 65 -2.68 7.82 -4.96
CA GLU A 65 -1.86 8.38 -3.88
C GLU A 65 -2.41 9.73 -3.40
N PHE A 66 -2.10 10.11 -2.16
CA PHE A 66 -2.48 11.43 -1.63
C PHE A 66 -3.99 11.73 -1.72
N ASN A 67 -4.84 10.73 -1.47
CA ASN A 67 -6.29 10.90 -1.33
C ASN A 67 -6.71 10.69 0.13
N ASN A 68 -8.00 10.48 0.38
CA ASN A 68 -8.59 10.20 1.69
C ASN A 68 -9.24 8.81 1.71
N ILE A 69 -8.66 7.83 1.00
CA ILE A 69 -9.21 6.49 0.83
C ILE A 69 -8.69 5.59 1.94
N PHE A 70 -9.50 5.37 2.97
CA PHE A 70 -9.12 4.54 4.13
C PHE A 70 -10.07 3.39 4.44
N ASN A 71 -11.21 3.29 3.75
CA ASN A 71 -12.18 2.20 3.91
C ASN A 71 -12.50 1.60 2.54
N ILE A 72 -11.80 0.51 2.19
CA ILE A 72 -11.92 -0.13 0.88
C ILE A 72 -12.65 -1.45 1.05
N VAL A 73 -13.90 -1.51 0.60
CA VAL A 73 -14.78 -2.68 0.76
C VAL A 73 -15.21 -3.32 -0.56
N THR A 74 -14.98 -2.64 -1.68
CA THR A 74 -15.44 -3.07 -3.00
C THR A 74 -14.27 -3.63 -3.81
N PRO A 75 -14.40 -4.82 -4.41
CA PRO A 75 -13.43 -5.33 -5.37
C PRO A 75 -13.22 -4.35 -6.53
N LEU A 76 -11.97 -4.19 -6.99
CA LEU A 76 -11.64 -3.20 -8.03
C LEU A 76 -12.27 -3.50 -9.39
N GLY A 77 -12.49 -4.79 -9.72
CA GLY A 77 -13.10 -5.20 -10.98
C GLY A 77 -12.21 -4.98 -12.23
N THR A 78 -10.90 -4.82 -12.03
CA THR A 78 -9.89 -4.56 -13.07
C THR A 78 -8.89 -5.72 -13.18
N PRO A 79 -9.26 -6.85 -13.82
CA PRO A 79 -8.45 -8.08 -13.79
C PRO A 79 -7.09 -7.95 -14.50
N LEU A 80 -6.91 -6.94 -15.36
CA LEU A 80 -5.66 -6.68 -16.07
C LEU A 80 -4.72 -5.72 -15.32
N LEU A 81 -5.08 -5.32 -14.10
CA LEU A 81 -4.32 -4.36 -13.32
C LEU A 81 -2.96 -4.94 -12.91
N LYS A 82 -1.89 -4.28 -13.31
CA LYS A 82 -0.49 -4.63 -13.03
C LYS A 82 0.11 -3.79 -11.91
N GLN A 83 -0.34 -2.54 -11.78
CA GLN A 83 0.17 -1.61 -10.77
C GLN A 83 -0.97 -0.87 -10.07
N LEU A 84 -0.94 -0.89 -8.74
CA LEU A 84 -1.86 -0.17 -7.88
C LEU A 84 -1.08 0.66 -6.86
N LEU A 85 -1.18 1.98 -6.98
CA LEU A 85 -0.48 2.93 -6.11
C LEU A 85 -1.50 3.54 -5.14
N LEU A 86 -1.46 3.14 -3.87
CA LEU A 86 -2.44 3.52 -2.84
C LEU A 86 -1.79 4.22 -1.64
N SER A 87 -0.54 4.66 -1.76
CA SER A 87 0.20 5.28 -0.67
C SER A 87 -0.37 6.65 -0.22
N LYS A 88 -0.07 7.05 1.02
CA LYS A 88 -0.37 8.41 1.56
C LYS A 88 -1.85 8.77 1.61
N ASN A 89 -2.71 7.80 1.93
CA ASN A 89 -4.15 8.02 2.14
C ASN A 89 -4.54 8.18 3.62
N CYS A 90 -3.66 7.83 4.56
CA CYS A 90 -3.85 8.14 5.98
C CYS A 90 -2.51 8.17 6.73
N PHE A 91 -1.99 9.36 7.00
CA PHE A 91 -0.71 9.56 7.69
C PHE A 91 -0.71 10.89 8.48
N TYR A 92 0.40 11.23 9.15
CA TYR A 92 0.44 12.39 10.06
C TYR A 92 0.03 13.71 9.41
N ALA A 93 0.42 13.98 8.16
CA ALA A 93 0.06 15.22 7.46
C ALA A 93 -1.31 15.15 6.77
N ASN A 94 -1.87 13.95 6.55
CA ASN A 94 -3.24 13.75 6.08
C ASN A 94 -3.96 12.68 6.92
N PRO A 95 -4.38 13.01 8.16
CA PRO A 95 -4.96 12.04 9.07
C PRO A 95 -6.41 11.67 8.67
N CYS A 96 -6.73 10.38 8.73
CA CYS A 96 -8.09 9.87 8.50
C CYS A 96 -8.94 9.76 9.78
N TYR A 97 -8.34 9.97 10.96
CA TYR A 97 -8.99 9.92 12.29
C TYR A 97 -9.73 8.60 12.61
N GLN A 98 -9.46 7.53 11.85
CA GLN A 98 -10.06 6.21 11.96
C GLN A 98 -9.03 5.15 11.58
N SER A 99 -9.37 3.88 11.78
CA SER A 99 -8.55 2.76 11.30
C SER A 99 -8.61 2.65 9.79
N TYR A 100 -7.46 2.39 9.17
CA TYR A 100 -7.39 2.04 7.76
C TYR A 100 -7.86 0.59 7.58
N PHE A 101 -8.86 0.38 6.73
CA PHE A 101 -9.51 -0.90 6.52
C PHE A 101 -9.53 -1.27 5.03
N ILE A 102 -9.13 -2.51 4.74
CA ILE A 102 -9.22 -3.14 3.43
C ILE A 102 -9.94 -4.47 3.63
N ASP A 103 -11.07 -4.65 2.95
CA ASP A 103 -11.80 -5.91 2.93
C ASP A 103 -11.00 -7.01 2.21
N ALA A 104 -11.17 -8.25 2.68
CA ALA A 104 -10.42 -9.40 2.21
C ALA A 104 -10.69 -9.80 0.75
N ASN A 105 -11.70 -9.21 0.12
CA ASN A 105 -12.05 -9.46 -1.28
C ASN A 105 -11.57 -8.34 -2.24
N VAL A 106 -11.01 -7.23 -1.72
CA VAL A 106 -10.64 -6.06 -2.55
C VAL A 106 -9.61 -6.42 -3.61
N PHE A 107 -8.59 -7.17 -3.23
CA PHE A 107 -7.51 -7.60 -4.12
C PHE A 107 -7.75 -8.97 -4.76
N GLN A 108 -8.88 -9.62 -4.48
CA GLN A 108 -9.22 -10.87 -5.16
C GLN A 108 -9.43 -10.61 -6.65
N ASN A 109 -9.05 -11.61 -7.46
CA ASN A 109 -9.18 -11.58 -8.92
C ASN A 109 -8.36 -10.46 -9.60
N LEU A 110 -7.19 -10.14 -9.06
CA LEU A 110 -6.15 -9.33 -9.71
C LEU A 110 -4.94 -10.20 -10.10
N PRO A 111 -5.11 -11.19 -11.00
CA PRO A 111 -4.06 -12.18 -11.30
C PRO A 111 -2.80 -11.56 -11.91
N GLU A 112 -2.92 -10.40 -12.54
CA GLU A 112 -1.81 -9.70 -13.19
C GLU A 112 -1.13 -8.66 -12.28
N LEU A 113 -1.54 -8.51 -11.01
CA LEU A 113 -1.02 -7.45 -10.15
C LEU A 113 0.41 -7.75 -9.71
N LEU A 114 1.37 -6.97 -10.22
CA LEU A 114 2.80 -7.13 -9.95
C LEU A 114 3.31 -6.15 -8.88
N ASN A 115 2.73 -4.95 -8.81
CA ASN A 115 3.18 -3.90 -7.89
C ASN A 115 2.02 -3.30 -7.10
N LEU A 116 2.15 -3.30 -5.77
CA LEU A 116 1.20 -2.69 -4.85
C LEU A 116 1.94 -1.80 -3.84
N THR A 117 1.56 -0.53 -3.78
CA THR A 117 2.04 0.39 -2.74
C THR A 117 0.93 0.77 -1.76
N LEU A 118 1.20 0.59 -0.48
CA LEU A 118 0.31 0.88 0.64
C LEU A 118 1.03 1.66 1.75
N SER A 119 2.16 2.30 1.43
CA SER A 119 2.94 3.06 2.40
C SER A 119 2.21 4.32 2.88
N TYR A 120 2.45 4.76 4.12
CA TYR A 120 1.78 5.93 4.70
C TYR A 120 0.25 5.83 4.76
N ASN A 121 -0.27 4.68 5.19
CA ASN A 121 -1.71 4.43 5.31
C ASN A 121 -2.16 4.09 6.74
N ASN A 122 -1.28 4.09 7.74
CA ASN A 122 -1.60 3.65 9.10
C ASN A 122 -2.17 2.22 9.16
N VAL A 123 -1.81 1.36 8.21
CA VAL A 123 -2.24 -0.05 8.18
C VAL A 123 -1.63 -0.78 9.38
N THR A 124 -2.42 -1.57 10.10
CA THR A 124 -1.98 -2.24 11.34
C THR A 124 -1.63 -3.72 11.15
N THR A 125 -2.05 -4.33 10.04
CA THR A 125 -1.75 -5.72 9.68
C THR A 125 -1.53 -5.83 8.18
N VAL A 126 -0.73 -6.81 7.74
CA VAL A 126 -0.64 -7.13 6.31
C VAL A 126 -2.05 -7.47 5.77
N PRO A 127 -2.51 -6.86 4.67
CA PRO A 127 -3.84 -7.14 4.14
C PRO A 127 -4.00 -8.64 3.81
N PRO A 128 -5.15 -9.26 4.12
CA PRO A 128 -5.38 -10.65 3.78
C PRO A 128 -5.56 -10.83 2.26
N HIS A 129 -5.25 -12.03 1.77
CA HIS A 129 -5.48 -12.44 0.38
C HIS A 129 -4.84 -11.52 -0.68
N LEU A 130 -3.62 -11.05 -0.42
CA LEU A 130 -2.82 -10.36 -1.44
C LEU A 130 -2.60 -11.26 -2.67
N PRO A 131 -2.57 -10.70 -3.90
CA PRO A 131 -2.36 -11.49 -5.11
C PRO A 131 -1.01 -12.20 -5.10
N LEU A 132 -1.01 -13.49 -5.44
CA LEU A 132 0.22 -14.32 -5.47
C LEU A 132 1.19 -13.94 -6.60
N SER A 133 0.72 -13.15 -7.57
CA SER A 133 1.50 -12.60 -8.66
C SER A 133 2.37 -11.40 -8.28
N LEU A 134 2.18 -10.83 -7.09
CA LEU A 134 2.95 -9.66 -6.65
C LEU A 134 4.46 -9.93 -6.68
N GLU A 135 5.18 -9.05 -7.36
CA GLU A 135 6.64 -8.97 -7.36
C GLU A 135 7.16 -7.89 -6.40
N SER A 136 6.37 -6.83 -6.18
CA SER A 136 6.74 -5.69 -5.35
C SER A 136 5.60 -5.29 -4.43
N LEU A 137 5.89 -5.20 -3.12
CA LEU A 137 4.95 -4.79 -2.09
C LEU A 137 5.60 -3.77 -1.15
N ASP A 138 5.03 -2.57 -1.12
CA ASP A 138 5.44 -1.52 -0.21
C ASP A 138 4.43 -1.32 0.92
N LEU A 139 4.80 -1.75 2.12
CA LEU A 139 4.05 -1.58 3.37
C LEU A 139 4.81 -0.67 4.36
N GLY A 140 5.78 0.11 3.88
CA GLY A 140 6.56 0.99 4.73
C GLY A 140 5.72 2.11 5.37
N GLU A 141 6.21 2.69 6.47
CA GLU A 141 5.56 3.87 7.10
C GLU A 141 4.10 3.60 7.46
N ASN A 142 3.85 2.42 8.03
CA ASN A 142 2.55 1.99 8.54
C ASN A 142 2.66 1.70 10.04
N LYS A 143 1.72 0.93 10.60
CA LYS A 143 1.63 0.60 12.03
C LYS A 143 1.57 -0.92 12.23
N ILE A 144 2.21 -1.68 11.34
CA ILE A 144 2.23 -3.14 11.41
C ILE A 144 3.17 -3.57 12.54
N THR A 145 2.63 -4.23 13.55
CA THR A 145 3.41 -4.62 14.75
C THR A 145 3.90 -6.07 14.69
N HIS A 146 3.28 -6.89 13.84
CA HIS A 146 3.53 -8.33 13.76
C HIS A 146 3.56 -8.81 12.30
N ILE A 147 4.59 -9.58 11.97
CA ILE A 147 4.69 -10.35 10.72
C ILE A 147 4.68 -11.83 11.09
N ASN A 148 3.59 -12.49 10.74
CA ASN A 148 3.37 -13.90 11.02
C ASN A 148 3.91 -14.76 9.87
N LYS A 149 3.98 -16.07 10.08
CA LYS A 149 4.36 -17.03 9.03
C LYS A 149 3.45 -16.94 7.80
N GLU A 150 2.17 -16.65 8.02
CA GLU A 150 1.14 -16.63 6.98
C GLU A 150 1.07 -15.29 6.23
N SER A 151 1.73 -14.23 6.73
CA SER A 151 1.62 -12.87 6.18
C SER A 151 1.97 -12.76 4.70
N PHE A 152 2.93 -13.56 4.23
CA PHE A 152 3.35 -13.61 2.81
C PHE A 152 3.32 -15.03 2.25
N SER A 153 2.51 -15.92 2.83
CA SER A 153 2.44 -17.32 2.43
C SER A 153 2.12 -17.46 0.93
N ASN A 154 2.80 -18.40 0.26
CA ASN A 154 2.69 -18.70 -1.17
C ASN A 154 3.06 -17.58 -2.16
N MET A 155 3.48 -16.40 -1.70
CA MET A 155 3.91 -15.30 -2.59
C MET A 155 5.32 -15.55 -3.15
N LYS A 156 5.47 -16.60 -3.97
CA LYS A 156 6.76 -17.09 -4.50
C LYS A 156 7.33 -16.22 -5.63
N HIS A 157 6.59 -15.21 -6.07
CA HIS A 157 7.04 -14.23 -7.05
C HIS A 157 7.52 -12.93 -6.40
N LEU A 158 7.35 -12.78 -5.08
CA LEU A 158 7.71 -11.55 -4.38
C LEU A 158 9.22 -11.36 -4.36
N ARG A 159 9.68 -10.25 -4.94
CA ARG A 159 11.08 -9.87 -5.11
C ARG A 159 11.47 -8.68 -4.24
N HIS A 160 10.57 -7.72 -4.08
CA HIS A 160 10.81 -6.49 -3.31
C HIS A 160 9.75 -6.34 -2.23
N LEU A 161 10.19 -6.31 -0.97
CA LEU A 161 9.32 -6.13 0.18
C LEU A 161 9.84 -5.02 1.08
N ASN A 162 9.05 -3.96 1.23
CA ASN A 162 9.36 -2.89 2.17
C ASN A 162 8.43 -2.96 3.38
N LEU A 163 9.03 -3.22 4.55
CA LEU A 163 8.38 -3.20 5.86
C LEU A 163 8.96 -2.12 6.77
N GLY A 164 9.74 -1.19 6.21
CA GLY A 164 10.43 -0.18 7.00
C GLY A 164 9.48 0.73 7.75
N TRP A 165 9.92 1.26 8.89
CA TRP A 165 9.23 2.31 9.66
C TRP A 165 7.81 1.94 10.13
N ASN A 166 7.57 0.66 10.40
CA ASN A 166 6.33 0.20 11.04
C ASN A 166 6.39 0.26 12.58
N CYS A 167 7.61 0.21 13.15
CA CYS A 167 7.88 0.38 14.58
C CYS A 167 8.99 1.42 14.80
N GLN A 168 8.67 2.70 14.60
CA GLN A 168 9.66 3.78 14.53
C GLN A 168 10.40 4.00 15.86
N ARG A 169 11.68 4.38 15.77
CA ARG A 169 12.48 4.84 16.90
C ARG A 169 12.40 6.37 16.97
N CYS A 170 11.82 6.91 18.04
CA CYS A 170 11.43 8.32 18.11
C CYS A 170 12.39 9.22 18.90
N ASP A 171 13.57 8.76 19.28
CA ASP A 171 14.51 9.52 20.10
C ASP A 171 15.13 10.75 19.40
N HIS A 172 15.07 10.82 18.07
CA HIS A 172 15.55 11.95 17.27
C HIS A 172 14.60 12.34 16.13
N ALA A 173 13.30 12.08 16.28
CA ALA A 173 12.34 12.32 15.20
C ALA A 173 12.10 13.83 14.97
N SER A 174 12.32 14.29 13.73
CA SER A 174 12.00 15.66 13.30
C SER A 174 10.52 15.88 12.97
N GLU A 175 9.79 14.79 12.76
CA GLU A 175 8.37 14.75 12.42
C GLU A 175 7.60 13.92 13.46
N PRO A 176 6.26 14.01 13.52
CA PRO A 176 5.45 13.13 14.37
C PRO A 176 5.79 11.66 14.14
N CYS A 177 6.35 11.03 15.17
CA CYS A 177 6.83 9.65 15.14
C CYS A 177 5.88 8.74 15.91
N PHE A 178 5.71 7.51 15.40
CA PHE A 178 4.79 6.53 15.96
C PHE A 178 5.57 5.25 16.34
N PRO A 179 5.99 5.12 17.61
CA PRO A 179 6.67 3.92 18.06
C PRO A 179 5.66 2.78 18.22
N CYS A 180 6.16 1.55 18.24
CA CYS A 180 5.30 0.40 18.52
C CYS A 180 4.82 0.40 19.98
N PRO A 181 3.65 -0.21 20.26
CA PRO A 181 3.09 -0.28 21.60
C PRO A 181 4.11 -0.82 22.60
N ASN A 182 4.12 -0.25 23.81
CA ASN A 182 5.04 -0.63 24.89
C ASN A 182 6.53 -0.51 24.53
N ASN A 183 6.88 0.33 23.55
CA ASN A 183 8.25 0.53 23.08
C ASN A 183 8.91 -0.78 22.59
N GLN A 184 8.09 -1.71 22.07
CA GLN A 184 8.56 -2.96 21.50
C GLN A 184 9.09 -2.77 20.07
N SER A 185 9.84 -3.76 19.59
CA SER A 185 10.24 -3.84 18.19
C SER A 185 9.16 -4.49 17.32
N LEU A 186 9.31 -4.39 16.01
CA LEU A 186 8.52 -5.21 15.08
C LEU A 186 8.72 -6.69 15.41
N ASN A 187 7.62 -7.41 15.62
CA ASN A 187 7.66 -8.84 15.89
C ASN A 187 7.72 -9.61 14.56
N LEU A 188 8.79 -10.38 14.36
CA LEU A 188 9.03 -11.15 13.14
C LEU A 188 9.02 -12.63 13.49
N HIS A 189 8.09 -13.38 12.92
CA HIS A 189 8.11 -14.83 13.00
C HIS A 189 9.33 -15.40 12.26
N GLN A 190 9.97 -16.44 12.82
CA GLN A 190 11.21 -17.03 12.24
C GLN A 190 11.06 -17.52 10.80
N ASP A 191 9.85 -17.94 10.42
CA ASP A 191 9.50 -18.47 9.10
C ASP A 191 8.70 -17.48 8.24
N ALA A 192 8.64 -16.19 8.61
CA ALA A 192 7.84 -15.17 7.93
C ALA A 192 8.11 -15.05 6.41
N PHE A 193 9.34 -15.37 5.97
CA PHE A 193 9.77 -15.24 4.57
C PHE A 193 10.13 -16.59 3.93
N LEU A 194 9.67 -17.70 4.52
CA LEU A 194 10.07 -19.05 4.11
C LEU A 194 9.72 -19.35 2.63
N ASP A 195 8.56 -18.89 2.18
CA ASP A 195 8.07 -19.14 0.82
C ASP A 195 8.75 -18.26 -0.23
N GLN A 196 9.43 -17.19 0.18
CA GLN A 196 10.17 -16.28 -0.68
C GLN A 196 11.67 -16.64 -0.81
N ARG A 197 12.08 -17.80 -0.28
CA ARG A 197 13.48 -18.29 -0.27
C ARG A 197 14.23 -18.21 -1.60
N ASP A 198 13.51 -18.37 -2.71
CA ASP A 198 14.06 -18.42 -4.06
C ASP A 198 13.63 -17.20 -4.90
N SER A 199 12.97 -16.19 -4.30
CA SER A 199 12.40 -15.03 -5.00
C SER A 199 12.80 -13.68 -4.44
N LEU A 200 12.92 -13.53 -3.10
CA LEU A 200 13.17 -12.24 -2.47
C LEU A 200 14.58 -11.74 -2.83
N ILE A 201 14.64 -10.53 -3.36
CA ILE A 201 15.87 -9.82 -3.74
C ILE A 201 16.12 -8.67 -2.78
N SER A 202 15.08 -7.93 -2.41
CA SER A 202 15.19 -6.81 -1.49
C SER A 202 14.19 -6.91 -0.33
N LEU A 203 14.68 -6.70 0.89
CA LEU A 203 13.90 -6.69 2.12
C LEU A 203 14.31 -5.53 3.03
N SER A 204 13.47 -4.50 3.08
CA SER A 204 13.68 -3.39 4.01
C SER A 204 12.97 -3.65 5.34
N LEU A 205 13.76 -3.78 6.41
CA LEU A 205 13.31 -3.80 7.82
C LEU A 205 13.75 -2.54 8.59
N ARG A 206 14.21 -1.50 7.88
CA ARG A 206 14.75 -0.28 8.48
C ARG A 206 13.76 0.39 9.42
N GLY A 207 14.24 0.98 10.52
CA GLY A 207 13.41 1.85 11.35
C GLY A 207 12.29 1.10 12.10
N ASN A 208 12.48 -0.19 12.39
CA ASN A 208 11.53 -1.05 13.11
C ASN A 208 11.93 -1.34 14.56
N SER A 209 12.84 -0.54 15.12
CA SER A 209 13.35 -0.68 16.50
C SER A 209 13.82 -2.10 16.83
N LEU A 210 14.31 -2.85 15.84
CA LEU A 210 14.74 -4.24 15.99
C LEU A 210 16.01 -4.32 16.83
N HIS A 211 15.93 -4.99 17.98
CA HIS A 211 17.07 -5.25 18.87
C HIS A 211 17.54 -6.71 18.80
N MET A 212 16.67 -7.63 18.36
CA MET A 212 16.97 -9.04 18.14
C MET A 212 16.32 -9.50 16.83
N LEU A 213 16.95 -10.45 16.15
CA LEU A 213 16.44 -11.08 14.95
C LEU A 213 16.33 -12.59 15.17
N PRO A 214 15.26 -13.25 14.69
CA PRO A 214 15.16 -14.71 14.75
C PRO A 214 16.32 -15.36 13.98
N GLN A 215 16.92 -16.39 14.58
CA GLN A 215 18.16 -17.03 14.08
C GLN A 215 18.08 -17.51 12.62
N HIS A 216 16.89 -17.91 12.16
CA HIS A 216 16.70 -18.49 10.82
C HIS A 216 15.96 -17.59 9.84
N LEU A 217 15.69 -16.34 10.22
CA LEU A 217 14.87 -15.42 9.42
C LEU A 217 15.39 -15.23 7.99
N PHE A 218 16.73 -15.15 7.83
CA PHE A 218 17.37 -14.94 6.53
C PHE A 218 18.06 -16.20 5.97
N ALA A 219 18.17 -17.27 6.76
CA ALA A 219 19.01 -18.43 6.44
C ALA A 219 18.64 -19.12 5.12
N ARG A 220 17.41 -18.94 4.64
CA ARG A 220 16.88 -19.56 3.43
C ARG A 220 16.73 -18.59 2.26
N LEU A 221 16.94 -17.30 2.43
CA LEU A 221 16.75 -16.28 1.39
C LEU A 221 17.96 -16.22 0.45
N ARG A 222 18.00 -17.10 -0.55
CA ARG A 222 19.18 -17.33 -1.40
C ARG A 222 19.46 -16.22 -2.42
N LYS A 223 18.45 -15.41 -2.74
CA LYS A 223 18.54 -14.31 -3.71
C LYS A 223 18.60 -12.93 -3.07
N LEU A 224 18.57 -12.84 -1.73
CA LEU A 224 18.55 -11.56 -1.03
C LEU A 224 19.87 -10.81 -1.27
N GLN A 225 19.75 -9.56 -1.70
CA GLN A 225 20.87 -8.68 -2.05
C GLN A 225 20.86 -7.38 -1.25
N GLU A 226 19.66 -6.83 -0.97
CA GLU A 226 19.49 -5.47 -0.43
C GLU A 226 18.48 -5.40 0.72
#